data_AF-A0A2W7NFP6-F1
#
_entry.id   AF-A0A2W7NFP6-F1
#
_cell.length_a   1.000
_cell.length_b   1.000
_cell.length_c   1.000
_cell.angle_alpha   90.00
_cell.angle_beta   90.00
_cell.angle_gamma   90.00
#
_symmetry.space_group_name_H-M   'P 1'
#
loop_
_entity.id
_entity.type
_entity.pdbx_description
1 polymer ?
#
loop_
_entity_poly.entity_id
_entity_poly.type
_entity_poly.pdbx_seq_one_letter_code
_entity_poly.pdbx_strand_id
1 'polypeptide(L)'
;MPRHAPITAAGPTRWLNVTAMIVLGAAAFAALGATIAGALDLLPFLTLELRFGDVVFAGAGMAVQIGVTILLLCLVAALPAMGRVLALERSHRTFTLTMADVADAYRACHAADRRGVFTLASEFDAVKERITYLRTHPDLGNLEPDVIETAAQMSQASRMLAETYSDENVARARDFLRHRQEEIALFEERIECALAAGHELRRHHERLEVEESVIESRLARLEEEFGDLLRGLGFKARRGNVVAIPAKVKAAE
;
A
#
# COMPACT_ATOMS: atom_id res chain seq x y z
N MET A 1 -21.26 27.86 -5.96
CA MET A 1 -20.14 27.44 -5.09
C MET A 1 -19.04 26.83 -5.96
N PRO A 2 -17.78 27.27 -5.79
CA PRO A 2 -16.71 27.02 -6.74
C PRO A 2 -16.26 25.55 -6.72
N ARG A 3 -16.08 24.98 -7.91
CA ARG A 3 -15.51 23.63 -8.11
C ARG A 3 -14.03 23.70 -7.71
N HIS A 4 -13.64 22.95 -6.69
CA HIS A 4 -12.23 22.65 -6.46
C HIS A 4 -11.74 21.79 -7.64
N ALA A 5 -10.92 22.40 -8.49
CA ALA A 5 -10.19 21.68 -9.52
C ALA A 5 -9.27 20.64 -8.86
N PRO A 6 -9.22 19.39 -9.34
CA PRO A 6 -8.19 18.47 -8.89
C PRO A 6 -6.83 19.06 -9.31
N ILE A 7 -5.93 19.24 -8.33
CA ILE A 7 -4.54 19.60 -8.60
C ILE A 7 -3.89 18.37 -9.27
N THR A 8 -4.03 18.27 -10.58
CA THR A 8 -3.30 17.32 -11.43
C THR A 8 -1.92 17.89 -11.75
N ALA A 9 -1.13 18.23 -10.73
CA ALA A 9 0.24 18.74 -10.91
C ALA A 9 1.30 17.62 -11.01
N ALA A 10 0.93 16.43 -11.50
CA ALA A 10 1.88 15.33 -11.74
C ALA A 10 2.44 15.30 -13.18
N GLY A 11 1.97 16.20 -14.05
CA GLY A 11 2.42 16.31 -15.45
C GLY A 11 3.85 16.81 -15.63
N PRO A 12 4.21 18.02 -15.15
CA PRO A 12 5.46 18.67 -15.57
C PRO A 12 6.72 17.99 -15.00
N THR A 13 6.67 17.47 -13.78
CA THR A 13 7.80 16.78 -13.13
C THR A 13 8.13 15.45 -13.78
N ARG A 14 7.13 14.73 -14.30
CA ARG A 14 7.34 13.46 -15.00
C ARG A 14 8.06 13.66 -16.33
N TRP A 15 7.64 14.66 -17.09
CA TRP A 15 8.31 15.02 -18.35
C TRP A 15 9.72 15.52 -18.11
N LEU A 16 9.93 16.36 -17.10
CA LEU A 16 11.27 16.84 -16.73
C LEU A 16 12.21 15.68 -16.37
N ASN A 17 11.75 14.74 -15.53
CA ASN A 17 12.57 13.59 -15.12
C ASN A 17 12.91 12.67 -16.30
N VAL A 18 11.96 12.38 -17.18
CA VAL A 18 12.22 11.56 -18.39
C VAL A 18 13.21 12.27 -19.31
N THR A 19 13.08 13.59 -19.47
CA THR A 19 14.00 14.39 -20.29
C THR A 19 15.40 14.37 -19.69
N ALA A 20 15.53 14.54 -18.37
CA ALA A 20 16.80 14.47 -17.66
C ALA A 20 17.46 13.08 -17.76
N MET A 21 16.69 11.99 -17.68
CA MET A 21 17.20 10.63 -17.85
C MET A 21 17.71 10.37 -19.28
N ILE A 22 16.99 10.87 -20.29
CA ILE A 22 17.41 10.77 -21.70
C ILE A 22 18.71 11.54 -21.92
N VAL A 23 18.79 12.78 -21.41
CA VAL A 23 20.00 13.63 -21.54
C VAL A 23 21.18 12.99 -20.84
N LEU A 24 21.01 12.48 -19.61
CA LEU A 24 22.07 11.82 -18.85
C LEU A 24 22.54 10.52 -19.54
N GLY A 25 21.61 9.71 -20.05
CA GLY A 25 21.93 8.50 -20.81
C GLY A 25 22.68 8.79 -22.10
N ALA A 26 22.26 9.82 -22.85
CA ALA A 26 22.94 10.26 -24.07
C ALA A 26 24.36 10.78 -23.76
N ALA A 27 24.52 11.55 -22.68
CA ALA A 27 25.83 12.05 -22.24
C ALA A 27 26.78 10.90 -21.84
N ALA A 28 26.28 9.90 -21.09
CA ALA A 28 27.05 8.72 -20.72
C ALA A 28 27.48 7.91 -21.96
N PHE A 29 26.58 7.73 -22.92
CA PHE A 29 26.88 7.03 -24.18
C PHE A 29 27.93 7.78 -25.02
N ALA A 30 27.81 9.10 -25.14
CA ALA A 30 28.78 9.93 -25.84
C ALA A 30 30.17 9.91 -25.17
N ALA A 31 30.23 10.03 -23.84
CA ALA A 31 31.49 9.97 -23.09
C ALA A 31 32.17 8.60 -23.20
N LEU A 32 31.39 7.51 -23.15
CA LEU A 32 31.88 6.16 -23.37
C LEU A 32 32.43 5.99 -24.79
N GLY A 33 31.69 6.44 -25.80
CA GLY A 33 32.11 6.42 -27.20
C GLY A 33 33.40 7.20 -27.44
N ALA A 34 33.52 8.40 -26.87
CA ALA A 34 34.75 9.21 -26.95
C ALA A 34 35.95 8.53 -26.26
N THR A 35 35.72 7.83 -25.16
CA THR A 35 36.78 7.08 -24.43
C THR A 35 37.24 5.85 -25.22
N ILE A 36 36.31 5.13 -25.86
CA ILE A 36 36.62 3.98 -26.72
C ILE A 36 37.32 4.43 -28.01
N ALA A 37 36.84 5.50 -28.64
CA ALA A 37 37.45 6.06 -29.84
C ALA A 37 38.88 6.58 -29.57
N GLY A 38 39.11 7.17 -28.38
CA GLY A 38 40.45 7.53 -27.94
C GLY A 38 41.36 6.32 -27.73
N ALA A 39 40.84 5.23 -27.15
CA ALA A 39 41.61 4.00 -26.97
C ALA A 39 42.00 3.32 -28.28
N LEU A 40 41.20 3.50 -29.34
CA LEU A 40 41.47 2.99 -30.68
C LEU A 40 42.30 3.96 -31.55
N ASP A 41 42.76 5.07 -30.99
CA ASP A 41 43.52 6.13 -31.68
C ASP A 41 42.73 6.82 -32.83
N LEU A 42 41.40 6.72 -32.81
CA LEU A 42 40.51 7.42 -33.75
C LEU A 42 40.25 8.87 -33.35
N LEU A 43 40.43 9.22 -32.07
CA LEU A 43 40.21 10.56 -31.53
C LEU A 43 41.29 10.88 -30.47
N PRO A 44 41.81 12.12 -30.39
CA PRO A 44 42.73 12.45 -29.31
C PRO A 44 42.01 12.42 -27.96
N PHE A 45 42.68 11.88 -26.94
CA PHE A 45 42.20 11.97 -25.56
C PHE A 45 42.13 13.43 -25.09
N LEU A 46 41.28 13.70 -24.11
CA LEU A 46 41.19 14.99 -23.45
C LEU A 46 42.57 15.40 -22.91
N THR A 47 43.04 16.57 -23.32
CA THR A 47 44.28 17.17 -22.83
C THR A 47 43.95 18.15 -21.70
N LEU A 48 44.50 17.91 -20.51
CA LEU A 48 44.32 18.76 -19.34
C LEU A 48 45.65 18.87 -18.60
N GLU A 49 46.13 20.10 -18.41
CA GLU A 49 47.35 20.37 -17.65
C GLU A 49 47.01 20.51 -16.17
N LEU A 50 47.14 19.42 -15.42
CA LEU A 50 46.93 19.41 -13.97
C LEU A 50 48.29 19.53 -13.25
N ARG A 51 48.41 20.54 -12.38
CA ARG A 51 49.62 20.79 -11.59
C ARG A 51 49.29 20.72 -10.09
N PHE A 52 50.15 20.08 -9.30
CA PHE A 52 50.06 20.09 -7.84
C PHE A 52 51.41 20.53 -7.28
N GLY A 53 51.46 21.77 -6.76
CA GLY A 53 52.73 22.44 -6.52
C GLY A 53 53.52 22.61 -7.82
N ASP A 54 54.79 22.20 -7.82
CA ASP A 54 55.68 22.28 -8.99
C ASP A 54 55.60 21.05 -9.92
N VAL A 55 54.85 20.02 -9.54
CA VAL A 55 54.75 18.77 -10.31
C VAL A 55 53.61 18.88 -11.32
N VAL A 56 53.92 18.63 -12.60
CA VAL A 56 52.94 18.52 -13.68
C VAL A 56 52.63 17.06 -13.94
N PHE A 57 51.34 16.69 -13.86
CA PHE A 57 50.92 15.33 -14.13
C PHE A 57 50.68 15.11 -15.61
N ALA A 58 51.58 14.35 -16.25
CA ALA A 58 51.38 13.87 -17.61
C ALA A 58 50.19 12.90 -17.66
N GLY A 59 49.32 13.05 -18.67
CA GLY A 59 48.14 12.19 -18.83
C GLY A 59 46.96 12.48 -17.89
N ALA A 60 47.00 13.60 -17.16
CA ALA A 60 45.91 13.98 -16.25
C ALA A 60 44.55 14.09 -16.97
N GLY A 61 44.52 14.60 -18.21
CA GLY A 61 43.29 14.68 -18.99
C GLY A 61 42.68 13.31 -19.35
N MET A 62 43.51 12.31 -19.65
CA MET A 62 43.05 10.93 -19.87
C MET A 62 42.45 10.33 -18.60
N ALA A 63 43.11 10.51 -17.46
CA ALA A 63 42.62 10.03 -16.17
C ALA A 63 41.27 10.67 -15.79
N VAL A 64 41.13 11.98 -16.03
CA VAL A 64 39.87 12.72 -15.80
C VAL A 64 38.78 12.22 -16.74
N GLN A 65 39.06 12.04 -18.03
CA GLN A 65 38.09 11.53 -18.99
C GLN A 65 37.56 10.14 -18.59
N ILE A 66 38.45 9.22 -18.21
CA ILE A 66 38.06 7.88 -17.75
C ILE A 66 37.24 7.97 -16.46
N GLY A 67 37.67 8.79 -15.50
CA GLY A 67 36.97 8.99 -14.23
C GLY A 67 35.55 9.52 -14.40
N VAL A 68 35.37 10.52 -15.28
CA VAL A 68 34.05 11.09 -15.61
C VAL A 68 33.17 10.05 -16.31
N THR A 69 33.71 9.28 -17.24
CA THR A 69 32.96 8.21 -17.92
C THR A 69 32.47 7.15 -16.93
N ILE A 70 33.32 6.70 -16.00
CA ILE A 70 32.94 5.73 -14.96
C ILE A 70 31.84 6.32 -14.05
N LEU A 71 31.99 7.58 -13.63
CA LEU A 71 30.99 8.27 -12.81
C LEU A 71 29.62 8.33 -13.51
N LEU A 72 29.59 8.69 -14.80
CA LEU A 72 28.36 8.74 -15.60
C LEU A 72 27.71 7.35 -15.72
N LEU A 73 28.49 6.29 -15.92
CA LEU A 73 27.98 4.92 -15.96
C LEU A 73 27.37 4.49 -14.61
N CYS A 74 28.03 4.81 -13.49
CA CYS A 74 27.49 4.55 -12.15
C CYS A 74 26.17 5.28 -11.91
N LEU A 75 26.06 6.55 -12.33
CA LEU A 75 24.83 7.33 -12.22
C LEU A 75 23.69 6.70 -13.04
N VAL A 76 23.96 6.30 -14.29
CA VAL A 76 22.97 5.63 -15.14
C VAL A 76 22.53 4.29 -14.55
N ALA A 77 23.46 3.50 -13.99
CA ALA A 77 23.16 2.22 -13.35
C ALA A 77 22.30 2.36 -12.08
N ALA A 78 22.34 3.51 -11.40
CA ALA A 78 21.53 3.78 -10.21
C ALA A 78 20.07 4.18 -10.53
N LEU A 79 19.78 4.65 -11.75
CA LEU A 79 18.46 5.14 -12.16
C LEU A 79 17.33 4.10 -12.02
N PRO A 80 17.50 2.81 -12.41
CA PRO A 80 16.44 1.80 -12.25
C PRO A 80 16.11 1.52 -10.78
N ALA A 81 17.10 1.58 -9.89
CA ALA A 81 16.91 1.36 -8.46
C ALA A 81 16.05 2.48 -7.85
N MET A 82 16.33 3.74 -8.19
CA MET A 82 15.54 4.90 -7.75
C MET A 82 14.10 4.85 -8.29
N GLY A 83 13.91 4.37 -9.53
CA GLY A 83 12.57 4.16 -10.10
C GLY A 83 11.74 3.12 -9.36
N ARG A 84 12.36 2.02 -8.93
CA ARG A 84 11.68 0.96 -8.16
C ARG A 84 11.22 1.45 -6.79
N VAL A 85 12.05 2.23 -6.09
CA VAL A 85 11.71 2.81 -4.78
C VAL A 85 10.52 3.78 -4.89
N LEU A 86 10.54 4.67 -5.88
CA LEU A 86 9.45 5.63 -6.10
C LEU A 86 8.12 4.95 -6.52
N ALA A 87 8.20 3.81 -7.20
CA ALA A 87 7.03 2.99 -7.52
C ALA A 87 6.43 2.35 -6.26
N LEU A 88 7.27 1.92 -5.32
CA LEU A 88 6.86 1.34 -4.05
C LEU A 88 6.14 2.37 -3.17
N GLU A 89 6.65 3.61 -3.10
CA GLU A 89 6.00 4.72 -2.39
C GLU A 89 4.62 5.07 -2.98
N ARG A 90 4.47 5.03 -4.31
CA ARG A 90 3.16 5.23 -4.96
C ARG A 90 2.19 4.08 -4.69
N SER A 91 2.68 2.84 -4.65
CA SER A 91 1.85 1.68 -4.30
C SER A 91 1.30 1.80 -2.88
N HIS A 92 2.09 2.37 -1.95
CA HIS A 92 1.66 2.61 -0.58
C HIS A 92 0.69 3.79 -0.45
N ARG A 93 0.81 4.82 -1.30
CA ARG A 93 -0.07 6.01 -1.30
C ARG A 93 -1.40 5.82 -2.05
N THR A 94 -1.50 4.83 -2.93
CA THR A 94 -2.73 4.47 -3.67
C THR A 94 -3.80 3.82 -2.78
N PHE A 95 -3.51 3.58 -1.49
CA PHE A 95 -4.51 3.09 -0.52
C PHE A 95 -5.42 4.18 0.07
N THR A 96 -5.35 5.43 -0.38
CA THR A 96 -6.33 6.46 0.00
C THR A 96 -7.49 6.48 -1.00
N LEU A 97 -8.55 5.77 -0.67
CA LEU A 97 -9.87 5.91 -1.29
C LEU A 97 -10.25 7.40 -1.31
N THR A 98 -10.32 8.03 -2.49
CA THR A 98 -10.56 9.48 -2.58
C THR A 98 -12.05 9.76 -2.36
N MET A 99 -12.38 10.90 -1.75
CA MET A 99 -13.80 11.29 -1.56
C MET A 99 -14.57 11.41 -2.90
N ALA A 100 -13.84 11.64 -4.01
CA ALA A 100 -14.39 11.59 -5.36
C ALA A 100 -14.82 10.18 -5.78
N ASP A 101 -14.03 9.14 -5.45
CA ASP A 101 -14.35 7.74 -5.75
C ASP A 101 -15.54 7.26 -4.91
N VAL A 102 -15.61 7.70 -3.65
CA VAL A 102 -16.79 7.51 -2.78
C VAL A 102 -18.00 8.23 -3.35
N ALA A 103 -17.85 9.47 -3.85
CA ALA A 103 -18.94 10.23 -4.44
C ALA A 103 -19.43 9.62 -5.77
N ASP A 104 -18.55 9.02 -6.56
CA ASP A 104 -18.91 8.31 -7.80
C ASP A 104 -19.62 6.99 -7.50
N ALA A 105 -19.13 6.22 -6.53
CA ALA A 105 -19.81 5.03 -6.04
C ALA A 105 -21.17 5.37 -5.42
N TYR A 106 -21.24 6.42 -4.61
CA TYR A 106 -22.49 6.93 -4.03
C TYR A 106 -23.47 7.38 -5.11
N ARG A 107 -23.00 8.11 -6.14
CA ARG A 107 -23.82 8.50 -7.29
C ARG A 107 -24.32 7.30 -8.10
N ALA A 108 -23.50 6.26 -8.28
CA ALA A 108 -23.91 5.03 -8.94
C ALA A 108 -24.98 4.28 -8.12
N CYS A 109 -24.81 4.20 -6.80
CA CYS A 109 -25.81 3.65 -5.89
C CYS A 109 -27.10 4.50 -5.87
N HIS A 110 -27.03 5.83 -5.88
CA HIS A 110 -28.20 6.72 -5.93
C HIS A 110 -28.90 6.73 -7.29
N ALA A 111 -28.17 6.53 -8.39
CA ALA A 111 -28.77 6.29 -9.71
C ALA A 111 -29.51 4.94 -9.74
N ALA A 112 -28.97 3.93 -9.06
CA ALA A 112 -29.65 2.66 -8.79
C ALA A 112 -30.85 2.83 -7.84
N ASP A 113 -30.82 3.77 -6.91
CA ASP A 113 -31.90 4.04 -5.94
C ASP A 113 -33.02 4.90 -6.54
N ARG A 114 -32.72 5.69 -7.58
CA ARG A 114 -33.72 6.30 -8.48
C ARG A 114 -34.57 5.27 -9.22
N ARG A 115 -34.26 3.97 -9.14
CA ARG A 115 -35.22 2.91 -9.48
C ARG A 115 -36.43 2.86 -8.55
N GLY A 116 -36.42 3.56 -7.41
CA GLY A 116 -37.60 3.81 -6.58
C GLY A 116 -38.73 4.60 -7.27
N VAL A 117 -38.43 5.27 -8.40
CA VAL A 117 -39.48 5.85 -9.27
C VAL A 117 -40.25 4.73 -10.00
N PHE A 118 -39.64 3.56 -10.23
CA PHE A 118 -40.32 2.38 -10.78
C PHE A 118 -41.06 1.55 -9.73
N THR A 119 -40.67 1.59 -8.44
CA THR A 119 -41.47 0.92 -7.39
C THR A 119 -42.81 1.61 -7.19
N LEU A 120 -42.89 2.94 -7.30
CA LEU A 120 -44.16 3.67 -7.33
C LEU A 120 -45.05 3.25 -8.52
N ALA A 121 -44.46 3.00 -9.68
CA ALA A 121 -45.20 2.52 -10.85
C ALA A 121 -45.67 1.06 -10.67
N SER A 122 -44.84 0.18 -10.13
CA SER A 122 -45.21 -1.22 -9.89
C SER A 122 -46.23 -1.39 -8.76
N GLU A 123 -46.13 -0.59 -7.70
CA GLU A 123 -47.14 -0.55 -6.63
C GLU A 123 -48.49 -0.08 -7.18
N PHE A 124 -48.48 0.94 -8.05
CA PHE A 124 -49.69 1.45 -8.70
C PHE A 124 -50.31 0.43 -9.66
N ASP A 125 -49.50 -0.26 -10.46
CA ASP A 125 -49.95 -1.33 -11.35
C ASP A 125 -50.49 -2.53 -10.56
N ALA A 126 -49.85 -2.90 -9.45
CA ALA A 126 -50.32 -3.96 -8.56
C ALA A 126 -51.66 -3.62 -7.89
N VAL A 127 -51.86 -2.37 -7.46
CA VAL A 127 -53.15 -1.89 -6.94
C VAL A 127 -54.22 -1.88 -8.04
N LYS A 128 -53.87 -1.43 -9.25
CA LYS A 128 -54.78 -1.37 -10.40
C LYS A 128 -55.22 -2.76 -10.89
N GLU A 129 -54.31 -3.72 -10.92
CA GLU A 129 -54.62 -5.13 -11.21
C GLU A 129 -55.61 -5.68 -10.16
N ARG A 130 -55.38 -5.35 -8.88
CA ARG A 130 -56.27 -5.75 -7.78
C ARG A 130 -57.66 -5.12 -7.87
N ILE A 131 -57.76 -3.83 -8.20
CA ILE A 131 -59.03 -3.14 -8.45
C ILE A 131 -59.78 -3.81 -9.60
N THR A 132 -59.07 -4.13 -10.68
CA THR A 132 -59.66 -4.80 -11.85
C THR A 132 -60.21 -6.17 -11.47
N TYR A 133 -59.42 -6.96 -10.73
CA TYR A 133 -59.83 -8.26 -10.21
C TYR A 133 -61.09 -8.18 -9.33
N LEU A 134 -61.13 -7.24 -8.38
CA LEU A 134 -62.27 -7.05 -7.48
C LEU A 134 -63.54 -6.58 -8.22
N ARG A 135 -63.41 -5.76 -9.27
CA ARG A 135 -64.56 -5.32 -10.10
C ARG A 135 -65.14 -6.44 -10.96
N THR A 136 -64.31 -7.38 -11.40
CA THR A 136 -64.74 -8.53 -12.21
C THR A 136 -65.27 -9.70 -11.37
N HIS A 137 -65.20 -9.60 -10.04
CA HIS A 137 -65.62 -10.67 -9.15
C HIS A 137 -67.16 -10.74 -9.06
N PRO A 138 -67.78 -11.93 -9.22
CA PRO A 138 -69.24 -12.09 -9.35
C PRO A 138 -70.04 -11.52 -8.18
N ASP A 139 -69.49 -11.57 -6.97
CA ASP A 139 -70.16 -11.09 -5.74
C ASP A 139 -69.83 -9.64 -5.33
N LEU A 140 -68.82 -9.01 -5.95
CA LEU A 140 -68.25 -7.73 -5.48
C LEU A 140 -68.39 -6.59 -6.50
N GLY A 141 -68.80 -6.88 -7.74
CA GLY A 141 -68.92 -5.90 -8.82
C GLY A 141 -69.96 -4.79 -8.59
N ASN A 142 -70.88 -4.98 -7.64
CA ASN A 142 -71.91 -3.99 -7.27
C ASN A 142 -71.48 -3.03 -6.14
N LEU A 143 -70.26 -3.18 -5.63
CA LEU A 143 -69.75 -2.30 -4.57
C LEU A 143 -69.35 -0.93 -5.13
N GLU A 144 -69.44 0.08 -4.26
CA GLU A 144 -69.05 1.46 -4.60
C GLU A 144 -67.54 1.53 -4.92
N PRO A 145 -67.12 2.34 -5.93
CA PRO A 145 -65.73 2.40 -6.37
C PRO A 145 -64.71 2.64 -5.25
N ASP A 146 -65.04 3.51 -4.30
CA ASP A 146 -64.15 3.89 -3.18
C ASP A 146 -63.90 2.71 -2.22
N VAL A 147 -64.88 1.83 -2.06
CA VAL A 147 -64.76 0.61 -1.23
C VAL A 147 -63.84 -0.41 -1.90
N ILE A 148 -63.95 -0.55 -3.23
CA ILE A 148 -63.09 -1.45 -4.02
C ILE A 148 -61.64 -0.97 -4.01
N GLU A 149 -61.42 0.33 -4.15
CA GLU A 149 -60.08 0.93 -4.10
C GLU A 149 -59.43 0.74 -2.73
N THR A 150 -60.17 1.02 -1.64
CA THR A 150 -59.67 0.85 -0.28
C THR A 150 -59.34 -0.62 0.01
N ALA A 151 -60.19 -1.55 -0.40
CA ALA A 151 -59.94 -2.98 -0.26
C ALA A 151 -58.70 -3.46 -1.05
N ALA A 152 -58.51 -2.94 -2.27
CA ALA A 152 -57.33 -3.21 -3.08
C ALA A 152 -56.04 -2.71 -2.40
N GLN A 153 -56.05 -1.48 -1.89
CA GLN A 153 -54.91 -0.88 -1.18
C GLN A 153 -54.59 -1.63 0.12
N MET A 154 -55.60 -1.95 0.94
CA MET A 154 -55.42 -2.73 2.17
C MET A 154 -54.93 -4.15 1.89
N SER A 155 -55.40 -4.79 0.81
CA SER A 155 -54.93 -6.12 0.40
C SER A 155 -53.47 -6.10 -0.03
N GLN A 156 -53.04 -5.08 -0.75
CA GLN A 156 -51.63 -4.90 -1.15
C GLN A 156 -50.73 -4.66 0.06
N ALA A 157 -51.14 -3.76 0.96
CA ALA A 157 -50.41 -3.51 2.21
C ALA A 157 -50.28 -4.77 3.08
N SER A 158 -51.36 -5.56 3.18
CA SER A 158 -51.36 -6.83 3.94
C SER A 158 -50.42 -7.86 3.31
N ARG A 159 -50.39 -7.96 1.98
CA ARG A 159 -49.47 -8.84 1.24
C ARG A 159 -48.01 -8.46 1.48
N MET A 160 -47.66 -7.17 1.38
CA MET A 160 -46.30 -6.70 1.66
C MET A 160 -45.88 -7.01 3.11
N LEU A 161 -46.77 -6.83 4.08
CA LEU A 161 -46.50 -7.16 5.47
C LEU A 161 -46.27 -8.67 5.65
N ALA A 162 -47.12 -9.49 5.04
CA ALA A 162 -47.00 -10.94 5.11
C ALA A 162 -45.72 -11.45 4.42
N GLU A 163 -45.31 -10.84 3.32
CA GLU A 163 -44.07 -11.17 2.63
C GLU A 163 -42.84 -10.77 3.45
N THR A 164 -42.84 -9.57 4.02
CA THR A 164 -41.71 -9.06 4.82
C THR A 164 -41.56 -9.83 6.14
N TYR A 165 -42.67 -10.00 6.86
CA TYR A 165 -42.73 -10.61 8.18
C TYR A 165 -43.24 -12.05 8.14
N SER A 166 -43.02 -12.75 7.02
CA SER A 166 -43.34 -14.17 6.96
C SER A 166 -42.57 -14.94 8.03
N ASP A 167 -43.17 -15.99 8.58
CA ASP A 167 -42.52 -16.84 9.57
C ASP A 167 -41.19 -17.40 9.06
N GLU A 168 -41.11 -17.70 7.76
CA GLU A 168 -39.89 -18.15 7.10
C GLU A 168 -38.81 -17.06 7.10
N ASN A 169 -39.13 -15.83 6.74
CA ASN A 169 -38.18 -14.71 6.74
C ASN A 169 -37.68 -14.41 8.15
N VAL A 170 -38.58 -14.42 9.13
CA VAL A 170 -38.25 -14.20 10.54
C VAL A 170 -37.37 -15.34 11.08
N ALA A 171 -37.67 -16.59 10.72
CA ALA A 171 -36.84 -17.74 11.08
C ALA A 171 -35.43 -17.62 10.48
N ARG A 172 -35.31 -17.29 9.18
CA ARG A 172 -34.00 -17.06 8.54
C ARG A 172 -33.22 -15.92 9.18
N ALA A 173 -33.89 -14.82 9.53
CA ALA A 173 -33.25 -13.70 10.22
C ALA A 173 -32.72 -14.10 11.61
N ARG A 174 -33.51 -14.88 12.37
CA ARG A 174 -33.08 -15.44 13.67
C ARG A 174 -31.89 -16.37 13.52
N ASP A 175 -31.90 -17.25 12.52
CA ASP A 175 -30.79 -18.16 12.25
C ASP A 175 -29.51 -17.42 11.86
N PHE A 176 -29.63 -16.37 11.05
CA PHE A 176 -28.50 -15.49 10.73
C PHE A 176 -27.93 -14.83 12.00
N LEU A 177 -28.78 -14.28 12.86
CA LEU A 177 -28.33 -13.67 14.12
C LEU A 177 -27.67 -14.69 15.06
N ARG A 178 -28.14 -15.94 15.08
CA ARG A 178 -27.51 -17.02 15.84
C ARG A 178 -26.12 -17.33 15.28
N HIS A 179 -26.01 -17.52 13.96
CA HIS A 179 -24.73 -17.74 13.30
C HIS A 179 -23.74 -16.60 13.58
N ARG A 180 -24.20 -15.34 13.52
CA ARG A 180 -23.35 -14.19 13.85
C ARG A 180 -22.87 -14.18 15.29
N GLN A 181 -23.70 -14.60 16.24
CA GLN A 181 -23.30 -14.72 17.64
C GLN A 181 -22.23 -15.81 17.81
N GLU A 182 -22.40 -16.95 17.15
CA GLU A 182 -21.41 -18.04 17.15
C GLU A 182 -20.07 -17.59 16.53
N GLU A 183 -20.12 -16.85 15.40
CA GLU A 183 -18.92 -16.26 14.80
C GLU A 183 -18.21 -15.28 15.74
N ILE A 184 -18.96 -14.40 16.42
CA ILE A 184 -18.39 -13.42 17.36
C ILE A 184 -17.68 -14.15 18.51
N ALA A 185 -18.29 -15.19 19.08
CA ALA A 185 -17.70 -15.97 20.15
C ALA A 185 -16.37 -16.62 19.73
N LEU A 186 -16.32 -17.20 18.51
CA LEU A 186 -15.08 -17.75 17.96
C LEU A 186 -14.01 -16.67 17.73
N PHE A 187 -14.42 -15.48 17.29
CA PHE A 187 -13.49 -14.36 17.14
C PHE A 187 -12.92 -13.89 18.48
N GLU A 188 -13.74 -13.85 19.52
CA GLU A 188 -13.32 -13.48 20.87
C GLU A 188 -12.27 -14.47 21.40
N GLU A 189 -12.52 -15.78 21.29
CA GLU A 189 -11.55 -16.83 21.66
C GLU A 189 -10.20 -16.67 20.93
N ARG A 190 -10.25 -16.35 19.63
CA ARG A 190 -9.03 -16.12 18.83
C ARG A 190 -8.27 -14.88 19.28
N ILE A 191 -8.97 -13.80 19.65
CA ILE A 191 -8.36 -12.58 20.17
C ILE A 191 -7.67 -12.87 21.49
N GLU A 192 -8.33 -13.59 22.40
CA GLU A 192 -7.75 -13.98 23.69
C GLU A 192 -6.46 -14.81 23.51
N CYS A 193 -6.48 -15.79 22.60
CA CYS A 193 -5.30 -16.59 22.29
C CYS A 193 -4.16 -15.73 21.72
N ALA A 194 -4.47 -14.79 20.81
CA ALA A 194 -3.48 -13.89 20.24
C ALA A 194 -2.87 -12.94 21.29
N LEU A 195 -3.69 -12.43 22.23
CA LEU A 195 -3.23 -11.60 23.33
C LEU A 195 -2.32 -12.38 24.28
N ALA A 196 -2.69 -13.61 24.62
CA ALA A 196 -1.87 -14.49 25.46
C ALA A 196 -0.50 -14.76 24.80
N ALA A 197 -0.48 -15.10 23.51
CA ALA A 197 0.74 -15.29 22.75
C ALA A 197 1.60 -14.01 22.69
N GLY A 198 0.97 -12.85 22.50
CA GLY A 198 1.64 -11.55 22.50
C GLY A 198 2.32 -11.23 23.83
N HIS A 199 1.63 -11.48 24.95
CA HIS A 199 2.21 -11.33 26.29
C HIS A 199 3.36 -12.30 26.54
N GLU A 200 3.24 -13.55 26.06
CA GLU A 200 4.31 -14.53 26.18
C GLU A 200 5.56 -14.10 25.40
N LEU A 201 5.41 -13.70 24.14
CA LEU A 201 6.51 -13.21 23.31
C LEU A 201 7.22 -12.01 23.92
N ARG A 202 6.47 -11.07 24.50
CA ARG A 202 7.05 -9.91 25.19
C ARG A 202 7.93 -10.35 26.37
N ARG A 203 7.44 -11.27 27.22
CA ARG A 203 8.22 -11.81 28.34
C ARG A 203 9.47 -12.56 27.89
N HIS A 204 9.39 -13.32 26.79
CA HIS A 204 10.56 -14.00 26.23
C HIS A 204 11.58 -13.00 25.69
N HIS A 205 11.12 -11.93 25.02
CA HIS A 205 12.00 -10.89 24.53
C HIS A 205 12.75 -10.18 25.67
N GLU A 206 12.04 -9.74 26.71
CA GLU A 206 12.64 -9.11 27.89
C GLU A 206 13.68 -10.02 28.56
N ARG A 207 13.39 -11.33 28.65
CA ARG A 207 14.35 -12.31 29.17
C ARG A 207 15.60 -12.42 28.29
N LEU A 208 15.42 -12.49 26.97
CA LEU A 208 16.53 -12.58 26.02
C LEU A 208 17.43 -11.35 26.08
N GLU A 209 16.88 -10.14 26.23
CA GLU A 209 17.69 -8.93 26.38
C GLU A 209 18.56 -8.97 27.63
N VAL A 210 18.02 -9.47 28.74
CA VAL A 210 18.79 -9.65 29.99
C VAL A 210 19.88 -10.70 29.79
N GLU A 211 19.57 -11.85 29.19
CA GLU A 211 20.54 -12.92 28.92
C GLU A 211 21.67 -12.45 27.99
N GLU A 212 21.33 -11.71 26.93
CA GLU A 212 22.30 -11.13 25.99
C GLU A 212 23.25 -10.16 26.71
N SER A 213 22.73 -9.28 27.58
CA SER A 213 23.57 -8.36 28.36
C SER A 213 24.55 -9.08 29.29
N VAL A 214 24.12 -10.22 29.86
CA VAL A 214 25.00 -11.06 30.70
C VAL A 214 26.06 -11.75 29.86
N ILE A 215 25.71 -12.24 28.65
CA ILE A 215 26.66 -12.86 27.72
C ILE A 215 27.70 -11.84 27.26
N GLU A 216 27.28 -10.62 26.90
CA GLU A 216 28.18 -9.53 26.49
C GLU A 216 29.16 -9.18 27.61
N SER A 217 28.67 -9.05 28.85
CA SER A 217 29.52 -8.79 30.02
C SER A 217 30.53 -9.92 30.27
N ARG A 218 30.12 -11.19 30.12
CA ARG A 218 31.02 -12.35 30.26
C ARG A 218 32.08 -12.37 29.17
N LEU A 219 31.72 -12.07 27.93
CA LEU A 219 32.64 -12.03 26.80
C LEU A 219 33.67 -10.91 27.00
N ALA A 220 33.24 -9.71 27.39
CA ALA A 220 34.13 -8.59 27.67
C ALA A 220 35.15 -8.92 28.78
N ARG A 221 34.69 -9.56 29.88
CA ARG A 221 35.57 -9.99 30.96
C ARG A 221 36.57 -11.06 30.50
N LEU A 222 36.12 -12.01 29.67
CA LEU A 222 36.97 -13.06 29.12
C LEU A 222 38.05 -12.48 28.19
N GLU A 223 37.69 -11.51 27.35
CA GLU A 223 38.63 -10.79 26.50
C GLU A 223 39.67 -10.00 27.30
N GLU A 224 39.26 -9.37 28.41
CA GLU A 224 40.16 -8.68 29.32
C GLU A 224 41.15 -9.66 29.97
N GLU A 225 40.65 -10.76 30.55
CA GLU A 225 41.47 -11.78 31.21
C GLU A 225 42.48 -12.42 30.24
N PHE A 226 42.04 -12.83 29.05
CA PHE A 226 42.95 -13.36 28.02
C PHE A 226 43.91 -12.29 27.49
N GLY A 227 43.44 -11.05 27.33
CA GLY A 227 44.27 -9.94 26.90
C GLY A 227 45.45 -9.70 27.84
N ASP A 228 45.20 -9.76 29.15
CA ASP A 228 46.22 -9.58 30.19
C ASP A 228 47.20 -10.76 30.22
N LEU A 229 46.70 -12.01 30.16
CA LEU A 229 47.55 -13.21 30.10
C LEU A 229 48.46 -13.22 28.86
N LEU A 230 47.91 -12.91 27.69
CA LEU A 230 48.67 -12.87 26.43
C LEU A 230 49.74 -11.78 26.46
N ARG A 231 49.43 -10.60 27.02
CA ARG A 231 50.43 -9.53 27.24
C ARG A 231 51.55 -9.98 28.17
N GLY A 232 51.23 -10.66 29.28
CA GLY A 232 52.21 -11.21 30.20
C GLY A 232 53.16 -12.23 29.56
N LEU A 233 52.68 -12.96 28.54
CA LEU A 233 53.46 -13.92 27.75
C LEU A 233 54.21 -13.28 26.55
N GLY A 234 54.16 -11.96 26.40
CA GLY A 234 54.86 -11.23 25.33
C GLY A 234 54.12 -11.18 23.98
N PHE A 235 52.88 -11.67 23.92
CA PHE A 235 52.04 -11.57 22.72
C PHE A 235 51.26 -10.26 22.71
N LYS A 236 51.23 -9.58 21.55
CA LYS A 236 50.40 -8.38 21.35
C LYS A 236 49.05 -8.81 20.78
N ALA A 237 47.97 -8.64 21.56
CA ALA A 237 46.61 -8.87 21.09
C ALA A 237 46.28 -7.89 19.94
N ARG A 238 46.17 -8.40 18.71
CA ARG A 238 45.68 -7.63 17.56
C ARG A 238 44.16 -7.62 17.63
N ARG A 239 43.56 -6.49 18.04
CA ARG A 239 42.11 -6.26 17.98
C ARG A 239 41.65 -6.32 16.52
N GLY A 240 41.29 -7.50 16.04
CA GLY A 240 40.60 -7.73 14.79
C GLY A 240 39.21 -8.25 15.13
N ASN A 241 38.18 -7.46 14.83
CA ASN A 241 36.79 -7.82 15.03
C ASN A 241 36.43 -8.94 14.03
N VAL A 242 36.37 -10.21 14.45
CA VAL A 242 36.09 -11.34 13.52
C VAL A 242 34.60 -11.67 13.43
N VAL A 243 33.73 -11.07 14.25
CA VAL A 243 32.28 -11.23 14.10
C VAL A 243 31.59 -9.88 14.28
N ALA A 244 31.12 -9.31 13.17
CA ALA A 244 30.18 -8.20 13.21
C ALA A 244 28.82 -8.74 13.63
N ILE A 245 28.45 -8.59 14.92
CA ILE A 245 27.07 -8.76 15.35
C ILE A 245 26.29 -7.56 14.79
N PRO A 246 25.23 -7.77 13.97
CA PRO A 246 24.48 -6.67 13.41
C PRO A 246 23.86 -5.85 14.54
N ALA A 247 24.20 -4.56 14.58
CA ALA A 247 23.64 -3.62 15.54
C ALA A 247 22.11 -3.56 15.40
N LYS A 248 21.43 -3.60 16.55
CA LYS A 248 19.98 -3.46 16.74
C LYS A 248 19.43 -2.35 15.83
N VAL A 249 18.59 -2.72 14.87
CA VAL A 249 17.80 -1.77 14.10
C VAL A 249 16.87 -1.07 15.10
N LYS A 250 17.13 0.21 15.38
CA LYS A 250 16.14 1.06 16.05
C LYS A 250 14.92 1.13 15.15
N ALA A 251 13.84 0.46 15.53
CA ALA A 251 12.51 0.77 15.04
C ALA A 251 12.20 2.21 15.45
N ALA A 252 12.26 3.13 14.49
CA ALA A 252 11.81 4.50 14.66
C ALA A 252 10.29 4.56 14.47
N GLU A 253 9.68 5.42 15.28
CA GLU A 253 8.26 5.84 15.30
C GLU A 253 7.66 6.17 13.94
#